data_AF-A0A838DZH3-F1
#
_entry.id   AF-A0A838DZH3-F1
#
_cell.length_a   1.000
_cell.length_b   1.000
_cell.length_c   1.000
_cell.angle_alpha   90.00
_cell.angle_beta   90.00
_cell.angle_gamma   90.00
#
_symmetry.space_group_name_H-M   'P 1'
#
loop_
_entity.id
_entity.type
_entity.pdbx_description
1 polymer ?
#
loop_
_entity_poly.entity_id
_entity_poly.type
_entity_poly.pdbx_seq_one_letter_code
_entity_poly.pdbx_strand_id
1 'polypeptide(L)' 'MGSGDGNLYVLQTSNGVLVWRYHTNTPVYLGATLDTRAAVVYVCIGLMLYELGASTGQLLRNFQVSQQCQ' A
#
# COMPACT_ATOMS: atom_id res chain seq x y z
N MET A 1 -7.13 -3.92 5.61
CA MET A 1 -8.38 -3.85 4.82
C MET A 1 -8.39 -2.47 4.18
N GLY A 2 -8.37 -2.41 2.84
CA GLY A 2 -8.37 -1.13 2.12
C GLY A 2 -9.70 -0.41 2.32
N SER A 3 -9.66 0.90 2.49
CA SER A 3 -10.88 1.70 2.56
C SER A 3 -11.39 1.89 1.13
N GLY A 4 -12.69 1.69 0.92
CA GLY A 4 -13.34 1.84 -0.39
C GLY A 4 -13.33 3.29 -0.92
N ASP A 5 -12.75 4.22 -0.17
CA ASP A 5 -12.58 5.63 -0.47
C ASP A 5 -11.37 5.94 -1.38
N GLY A 6 -10.57 4.92 -1.75
CA GLY A 6 -9.38 5.10 -2.57
C GLY A 6 -8.22 5.75 -1.81
N ASN A 7 -8.15 5.52 -0.50
CA ASN A 7 -7.03 5.91 0.33
C ASN A 7 -6.45 4.72 1.09
N LEU A 8 -5.12 4.75 1.23
CA LEU A 8 -4.39 3.94 2.18
C LEU A 8 -4.03 4.77 3.39
N TYR A 9 -4.13 4.14 4.55
CA TYR A 9 -3.77 4.74 5.82
C TYR A 9 -2.79 3.81 6.52
N VAL A 10 -1.68 4.37 6.98
CA VAL A 10 -0.81 3.69 7.93
C VAL A 10 -0.95 4.37 9.27
N LEU A 11 -1.27 3.55 10.26
CA LEU A 11 -1.46 3.96 11.63
C LEU A 11 -0.31 3.39 12.47
N GLN A 12 0.12 4.15 13.45
CA GLN A 12 1.11 3.70 14.41
C GLN A 12 0.50 2.60 15.29
N THR A 13 1.17 1.47 15.42
CA THR A 13 0.62 0.29 16.13
C THR A 13 0.38 0.53 17.62
N SER A 14 1.11 1.46 18.24
CA SER A 14 1.01 1.74 19.68
C SER A 14 -0.22 2.54 20.09
N ASN A 15 -0.73 3.41 19.22
CA ASN A 15 -1.77 4.38 19.56
C ASN A 15 -2.81 4.61 18.46
N GLY A 16 -2.67 3.95 17.30
CA GLY A 16 -3.55 4.13 16.15
C GLY A 16 -3.43 5.49 15.46
N VAL A 17 -2.42 6.30 15.78
CA VAL A 17 -2.24 7.63 15.17
C VAL A 17 -1.86 7.49 13.71
N LEU A 18 -2.49 8.28 12.85
CA LEU A 18 -2.16 8.33 11.42
C LEU A 18 -0.72 8.80 11.23
N VAL A 19 0.11 7.92 10.65
CA VAL A 19 1.50 8.24 10.25
C VAL A 19 1.48 8.94 8.91
N TRP A 20 0.82 8.33 7.92
CA TRP A 20 0.68 8.87 6.59
C TRP A 20 -0.56 8.31 5.88
N ARG A 21 -0.99 9.03 4.85
CA ARG A 21 -2.02 8.60 3.91
C ARG A 21 -1.49 8.63 2.49
N TYR A 22 -1.85 7.63 1.68
CA TYR A 22 -1.51 7.59 0.27
C TYR A 22 -2.78 7.53 -0.56
N HIS A 23 -2.95 8.49 -1.47
CA HIS A 23 -4.12 8.55 -2.32
C HIS A 23 -3.91 7.65 -3.53
N THR A 24 -4.73 6.60 -3.65
CA THR A 24 -4.57 5.58 -4.70
C THR A 24 -5.37 5.91 -5.95
N ASN A 25 -6.15 7.00 -5.94
CA ASN A 25 -7.09 7.45 -7.01
C ASN A 25 -8.13 6.41 -7.45
N THR A 26 -8.05 5.20 -6.91
CA THR A 26 -8.84 4.04 -7.26
C THR A 26 -9.14 3.27 -5.97
N PRO A 27 -10.34 2.70 -5.82
CA PRO A 27 -10.68 1.97 -4.61
C PRO A 27 -9.72 0.79 -4.42
N VAL A 28 -9.23 0.65 -3.19
CA VAL A 28 -8.34 -0.46 -2.84
C VAL A 28 -9.21 -1.67 -2.51
N TYR A 29 -9.56 -2.43 -3.55
CA TYR A 29 -10.39 -3.63 -3.41
C TYR A 29 -9.65 -4.82 -2.78
N LEU A 30 -8.32 -4.81 -2.83
CA LEU A 30 -7.48 -5.90 -2.36
C LEU A 30 -6.78 -5.55 -1.04
N GLY A 31 -6.29 -6.56 -0.33
CA GLY A 31 -5.59 -6.35 0.94
C GLY A 31 -4.31 -5.53 0.81
N ALA A 32 -3.97 -4.80 1.86
CA ALA A 32 -2.64 -4.24 2.09
C ALA A 32 -1.95 -5.05 3.19
N THR A 33 -0.65 -5.30 3.05
CA THR A 33 0.17 -5.97 4.07
C THR A 33 1.40 -5.11 4.42
N LEU A 34 1.81 -5.17 5.68
CA LEU A 34 2.98 -4.46 6.20
C LEU A 34 4.04 -5.50 6.57
N ASP A 35 5.20 -5.41 5.93
CA ASP A 35 6.40 -6.11 6.37
C ASP A 35 7.19 -5.21 7.31
N THR A 36 7.09 -5.49 8.62
CA THR A 36 7.80 -4.76 9.67
C THR A 36 9.30 -5.05 9.71
N ARG A 37 9.78 -6.11 9.04
CA ARG A 37 11.22 -6.44 8.97
C ARG A 37 11.91 -5.65 7.88
N ALA A 38 11.27 -5.55 6.72
CA ALA A 38 11.75 -4.76 5.59
C ALA A 38 11.39 -3.27 5.71
N ALA A 39 10.49 -2.90 6.62
CA ALA A 39 9.88 -1.56 6.74
C ALA A 39 9.18 -1.14 5.43
N VAL A 40 8.43 -2.06 4.84
CA VAL A 40 7.75 -1.90 3.55
C VAL A 40 6.27 -2.25 3.67
N VAL A 41 5.42 -1.46 3.02
CA VAL A 41 3.98 -1.71 2.85
C VAL A 41 3.73 -2.15 1.42
N TYR A 42 3.14 -3.33 1.25
CA TYR A 42 2.69 -3.84 -0.04
C TYR A 42 1.20 -3.62 -0.18
N VAL A 43 0.79 -2.98 -1.28
CA VAL A 43 -0.62 -2.74 -1.58
C VAL A 43 -0.94 -3.17 -2.99
N CYS A 44 -1.99 -3.98 -3.14
CA CYS A 44 -2.50 -4.31 -4.46
C CYS A 44 -3.70 -3.42 -4.79
N ILE A 45 -3.62 -2.72 -5.92
CA ILE A 45 -4.64 -1.78 -6.40
C ILE A 45 -4.94 -2.15 -7.85
N GLY A 46 -6.13 -2.71 -8.09
CA GLY A 46 -6.48 -3.26 -9.40
C GLY A 46 -5.54 -4.39 -9.81
N LEU A 47 -4.76 -4.17 -10.89
CA LEU A 47 -3.75 -5.09 -11.40
C LEU A 47 -2.33 -4.62 -11.12
N MET A 48 -2.12 -3.71 -10.17
CA MET A 48 -0.80 -3.19 -9.84
C MET A 48 -0.47 -3.44 -8.36
N LEU A 49 0.73 -3.97 -8.10
CA LEU A 49 1.29 -4.10 -6.76
C LEU A 49 2.22 -2.92 -6.49
N TYR A 50 1.95 -2.17 -5.43
CA TYR A 50 2.73 -1.02 -5.01
C TYR A 50 3.52 -1.37 -3.75
N GLU A 51 4.76 -0.93 -3.74
CA GLU A 51 5.69 -1.05 -2.64
C GLU A 51 5.94 0.36 -2.10
N LEU A 52 5.51 0.59 -0.86
CA LEU A 52 5.58 1.89 -0.19
C LEU A 52 6.49 1.79 1.03
N GLY A 53 7.30 2.82 1.30
CA GLY A 53 8.09 2.88 2.53
C GLY A 53 7.17 2.98 3.75
N ALA A 54 7.34 2.12 4.75
CA ALA A 54 6.44 2.08 5.90
C ALA A 54 6.47 3.35 6.76
N SER A 55 7.61 4.06 6.80
CA SER A 55 7.77 5.30 7.59
C SER A 55 7.33 6.56 6.83
N THR A 56 7.48 6.57 5.50
CA THR A 56 7.28 7.79 4.69
C THR A 56 6.03 7.75 3.83
N GLY A 57 5.51 6.56 3.51
CA GLY A 57 4.45 6.38 2.53
C GLY A 57 4.88 6.70 1.10
N GLN A 58 6.18 6.86 0.84
CA GLN A 58 6.68 7.13 -0.50
C GLN A 58 6.67 5.86 -1.34
N LEU A 59 6.29 6.01 -2.61
CA LEU A 59 6.34 4.94 -3.58
C LEU A 59 7.79 4.55 -3.87
N LEU A 60 8.16 3.34 -3.46
CA LEU A 60 9.45 2.75 -3.76
C LEU A 60 9.41 2.08 -5.14
N ARG A 61 8.42 1.21 -5.37
CA ARG A 61 8.23 0.48 -6.62
C ARG A 61 6.76 0.24 -6.90
N ASN A 62 6.43 0.04 -8.17
CA ASN A 62 5.17 -0.56 -8.57
C ASN A 62 5.43 -1.65 -9.61
N PHE A 63 4.61 -2.69 -9.58
CA PHE A 63 4.67 -3.83 -10.47
C PHE A 63 3.30 -4.02 -11.10
N GLN A 64 3.24 -4.02 -12.42
CA GLN A 64 2.01 -4.33 -13.13
C GLN A 64 1.86 -5.86 -13.21
N VAL A 65 0.79 -6.38 -12.62
CA VAL A 65 0.35 -7.77 -12.72
C VAL A 65 -0.34 -7.99 -14.08
N SER A 66 0.24 -7.45 -15.16
CA SER A 66 -0.08 -7.86 -16.52
C SER A 66 1.00 -8.85 -16.93
N GLN A 67 0.63 -10.12 -17.05
CA GLN A 67 1.54 -11.14 -17.55
C GLN A 67 2.05 -10.76 -18.94
N GLN A 68 3.37 -10.77 -19.11
CA GLN A 68 4.00 -11.48 -20.21
C GLN A 68 5.21 -12.22 -19.63
N CYS A 69 5.07 -13.52 -19.40
CA CYS A 69 6.24 -14.39 -19.49
C CYS A 69 6.71 -14.35 -20.94
N GLN A 70 7.94 -13.92 -21.18
CA GLN A 70 8.69 -14.25 -22.40
C GLN A 70 9.68 -15.36 -22.08
#